data_AF-A0A1B8PFU5-F1
#
_entry.id   AF-A0A1B8PFU5-F1
#
_cell.length_a   1.000
_cell.length_b   1.000
_cell.length_c   1.000
_cell.angle_alpha   90.00
_cell.angle_beta   90.00
_cell.angle_gamma   90.00
#
_symmetry.space_group_name_H-M   'P 1'
#
loop_
_entity.id
_entity.type
_entity.pdbx_description
1 polymer ?
#
loop_
_entity_poly.entity_id
_entity_poly.type
_entity_poly.pdbx_seq_one_letter_code
_entity_poly.pdbx_strand_id
1 'polypeptide(L)' 'MRKSDFIKVLKVSILIDLGMYFMALIKNGFDFHNVDILNILSLFPLVFIFCVFVFYLKKL' A
#
# COMPACT_ATOMS: atom_id res chain seq x y z
N MET A 1 -11.67 -8.08 -14.17
CA MET A 1 -10.20 -8.10 -13.94
C MET A 1 -9.72 -9.54 -14.05
N ARG A 2 -8.65 -9.88 -14.80
CA ARG A 2 -8.16 -11.27 -14.80
C ARG A 2 -7.48 -11.58 -13.46
N LYS A 3 -7.43 -12.84 -13.02
CA LYS A 3 -6.71 -13.25 -11.80
C LYS A 3 -5.27 -12.74 -11.77
N SER A 4 -4.60 -12.73 -12.94
CA SER A 4 -3.25 -12.17 -13.11
C SER A 4 -3.16 -10.67 -12.83
N ASP A 5 -4.21 -9.91 -13.17
CA ASP A 5 -4.25 -8.46 -12.96
C ASP A 5 -4.52 -8.15 -11.49
N PHE A 6 -5.37 -8.95 -10.83
CA PHE A 6 -5.63 -8.85 -9.39
C PHE A 6 -4.36 -9.06 -8.57
N ILE A 7 -3.59 -10.12 -8.87
CA ILE A 7 -2.30 -10.39 -8.20
C ILE A 7 -1.31 -9.24 -8.42
N LYS A 8 -1.29 -8.63 -9.61
CA LYS A 8 -0.45 -7.45 -9.87
C LYS A 8 -0.85 -6.27 -8.99
N VAL A 9 -2.13 -5.97 -8.89
CA VAL A 9 -2.62 -4.88 -8.03
C VAL A 9 -2.31 -5.15 -6.58
N LEU A 10 -2.54 -6.37 -6.09
CA LEU A 10 -2.19 -6.76 -4.73
C LEU A 10 -0.70 -6.53 -4.43
N LYS A 11 0.20 -6.96 -5.32
CA LYS A 11 1.65 -6.74 -5.16
C LYS A 11 2.01 -5.26 -5.11
N VAL A 12 1.40 -4.44 -5.98
CA VAL A 12 1.65 -2.99 -6.01
C VAL A 12 1.16 -2.33 -4.73
N SER A 13 -0.04 -2.68 -4.24
CA SER A 13 -0.58 -2.13 -2.99
C SER A 13 0.31 -2.47 -1.78
N ILE A 14 0.78 -3.71 -1.68
CA ILE A 14 1.73 -4.11 -0.62
C ILE A 14 3.04 -3.33 -0.71
N LEU A 15 3.56 -3.09 -1.93
CA LEU A 15 4.78 -2.31 -2.13
C LEU A 15 4.62 -0.86 -1.67
N ILE A 16 3.45 -0.25 -1.92
CA ILE A 16 3.14 1.12 -1.51
C ILE A 16 3.08 1.22 0.01
N ASP A 17 2.40 0.29 0.68
CA ASP A 17 2.33 0.26 2.15
C ASP A 17 3.70 0.09 2.79
N LEU A 18 4.54 -0.78 2.22
CA LEU A 18 5.94 -0.91 2.64
C LEU A 18 6.70 0.39 2.47
N GLY A 19 6.48 1.12 1.37
CA GLY A 19 7.05 2.45 1.15
C GLY A 19 6.59 3.47 2.20
N MET A 20 5.30 3.49 2.54
CA MET A 20 4.77 4.36 3.60
C MET A 20 5.36 4.00 4.96
N TYR A 21 5.52 2.71 5.24
CA TYR A 21 6.17 2.25 6.46
C TYR A 21 7.63 2.70 6.54
N PHE A 22 8.42 2.50 5.48
CA PHE A 22 9.80 3.02 5.45
C PHE A 22 9.86 4.53 5.61
N MET A 23 8.93 5.27 5.02
CA MET A 23 8.88 6.72 5.17
C MET A 23 8.56 7.16 6.60
N ALA A 24 7.61 6.49 7.26
CA ALA A 24 7.31 6.73 8.67
C ALA A 24 8.51 6.37 9.56
N LEU A 25 9.20 5.27 9.25
CA LEU A 25 10.40 4.82 9.95
C LEU A 25 11.54 5.84 9.85
N ILE A 26 11.83 6.33 8.64
CA ILE A 26 12.86 7.35 8.42
C ILE A 26 12.49 8.65 9.14
N LYS A 27 11.22 9.06 9.07
CA LYS A 27 10.73 10.29 9.72
C LYS A 27 10.87 10.23 11.24
N ASN A 28 10.69 9.05 11.83
CA ASN A 28 10.84 8.83 13.27
C ASN A 28 12.28 8.43 13.66
N GLY A 29 13.27 8.62 12.80
CA GLY A 29 14.68 8.37 13.13
C GLY A 29 15.00 6.88 13.33
N PHE A 30 14.32 5.99 12.61
CA PHE A 30 14.38 4.54 12.77
C PHE A 30 13.92 4.02 14.14
N ASP A 31 13.16 4.84 14.88
CA ASP A 31 12.51 4.42 16.11
C ASP A 31 11.23 3.63 15.81
N PHE A 32 11.36 2.30 15.81
CA PHE A 32 10.27 1.36 15.60
C PHE A 32 9.18 1.45 16.68
N HIS A 33 9.49 1.98 17.87
CA HIS A 33 8.49 2.16 18.94
C HIS A 33 7.51 3.28 18.64
N ASN A 34 7.91 4.27 17.84
CA ASN A 34 7.09 5.41 17.45
C ASN A 34 6.36 5.21 16.11
N VAL A 35 6.61 4.10 15.40
CA VAL A 35 5.90 3.78 14.15
C VAL A 35 4.77 2.80 14.48
N ASP A 36 3.55 3.32 14.52
CA ASP A 36 2.36 2.49 14.68
C ASP A 36 2.07 1.72 13.38
N ILE A 37 2.50 0.46 13.36
CA ILE A 37 2.29 -0.48 12.24
C ILE A 37 0.80 -0.67 11.97
N LEU A 38 -0.05 -0.68 13.01
CA LEU A 38 -1.50 -0.86 12.84
C LEU A 38 -2.11 0.34 12.12
N ASN A 39 -1.64 1.54 12.45
CA ASN A 39 -2.08 2.76 11.77
C ASN A 39 -1.72 2.74 10.28
N ILE A 40 -0.52 2.28 9.92
CA ILE A 40 -0.12 2.15 8.50
C ILE A 40 -0.91 1.04 7.81
N LEU A 41 -1.10 -0.11 8.46
CA LEU A 41 -1.88 -1.22 7.90
C LEU A 41 -3.37 -0.86 7.72
N SER A 42 -3.90 0.06 8.54
CA SER A 42 -5.26 0.58 8.40
C SER A 42 -5.47 1.36 7.10
N LEU A 43 -4.39 1.86 6.48
CA LEU A 43 -4.43 2.55 5.19
C LEU A 43 -4.44 1.57 4.00
N PHE A 44 -4.07 0.31 4.21
CA PHE A 44 -4.03 -0.72 3.16
C PHE A 44 -5.33 -0.82 2.36
N PRO A 45 -6.54 -0.88 2.98
CA PRO A 45 -7.78 -1.01 2.22
C PRO A 45 -8.00 0.17 1.27
N LEU A 46 -7.59 1.38 1.68
CA LEU A 46 -7.74 2.59 0.89
C LEU A 46 -6.76 2.60 -0.29
N VAL A 47 -5.50 2.25 -0.04
CA VAL A 47 -4.48 2.07 -1.09
C VAL A 47 -4.89 0.99 -2.08
N PHE A 48 -5.43 -0.13 -1.58
CA PHE A 48 -5.88 -1.23 -2.41
C PHE A 48 -7.04 -0.84 -3.32
N ILE A 49 -8.09 -0.18 -2.79
CA ILE A 49 -9.22 0.31 -3.59
C ILE A 49 -8.73 1.32 -4.64
N PHE A 50 -7.83 2.22 -4.27
CA PHE A 50 -7.24 3.19 -5.20
C PHE A 50 -6.47 2.49 -6.33
N CYS A 51 -5.62 1.50 -6.03
CA CYS A 51 -4.90 0.74 -7.05
C CYS A 51 -5.84 -0.03 -7.97
N VAL A 52 -6.92 -0.64 -7.43
CA VAL A 52 -7.96 -1.30 -8.24
C VAL A 52 -8.62 -0.29 -9.18
N PHE A 53 -8.97 0.90 -8.68
CA PHE A 53 -9.61 1.96 -9.47
C PHE A 53 -8.70 2.44 -10.62
N VAL A 54 -7.42 2.72 -10.35
CA VAL A 54 -6.44 3.15 -11.37
C VAL A 54 -6.24 2.06 -12.42
N PHE A 55 -6.11 0.79 -12.02
CA PHE A 55 -5.98 -0.31 -12.97
C PHE A 55 -7.25 -0.57 -13.77
N TYR A 56 -8.42 -0.32 -13.17
CA TYR A 56 -9.70 -0.43 -13.85
C TYR A 56 -9.85 0.67 -14.92
N LEU A 57 -9.53 1.92 -14.58
CA LEU A 57 -9.52 3.05 -15.52
C LEU A 57 -8.54 2.84 -16.67
N LYS A 58 -7.34 2.31 -16.40
CA LYS A 58 -6.34 2.02 -17.45
C LYS A 58 -6.80 0.93 -18.43
N LYS A 59 -7.81 0.15 -18.07
CA LYS A 59 -8.38 -0.91 -18.91
C LYS A 59 -9.56 -0.42 -19.76
N LEU A 60 -10.15 0.72 -19.40
CA LEU A 60 -11.17 1.42 -20.20
C LEU A 60 -10.49 2.09 -21.41
#